data_AF-A0A8J3UZJ1-F1
#
_entry.id   AF-A0A8J3UZJ1-F1
#
_cell.length_a   1.000
_cell.length_b   1.000
_cell.length_c   1.000
_cell.angle_alpha   90.00
_cell.angle_beta   90.00
_cell.angle_gamma   90.00
#
_symmetry.space_group_name_H-M   'P 1'
#
loop_
_entity.id
_entity.type
_entity.pdbx_description
1 polymer ?
#
loop_
_entity_poly.entity_id
_entity_poly.type
_entity_poly.pdbx_seq_one_letter_code
_entity_poly.pdbx_strand_id
1 'polypeptide(L)'
;MSRRERRRAAINVVYCSFATRAGHALVGARLYLPAEQAADAARRRQARVPEEVKFATKPELGRQILAGLHAEGRLPPWVTGDEVYGRDPGLRTWLEQAGTGYVLGISKSTPVAFTKTRQARADTALKMLIASDWVIDSCGGRLQRRTPLRLGLDRHRRPTPSPADPPQPGPQCQRRP
;
A
#
# COMPACT_ATOMS: atom_id res chain seq x y z
N MET A 1 15.04 -31.35 22.91
CA MET A 1 14.79 -30.47 21.74
C MET A 1 15.19 -29.03 22.04
N SER A 2 16.24 -28.54 21.39
CA SER A 2 16.80 -27.20 21.60
C SER A 2 15.88 -26.10 21.06
N ARG A 3 16.06 -24.86 21.55
CA ARG A 3 15.29 -23.68 21.11
C ARG A 3 15.49 -23.36 19.61
N ARG A 4 16.64 -23.74 19.04
CA ARG A 4 16.93 -23.65 17.59
C ARG A 4 16.14 -24.66 16.76
N GLU A 5 15.97 -25.89 17.26
CA GLU A 5 15.20 -26.93 16.57
C GLU A 5 13.70 -26.61 16.54
N ARG A 6 13.16 -26.06 17.63
CA ARG A 6 11.77 -25.57 17.67
C ARG A 6 11.51 -24.42 16.70
N ARG A 7 12.45 -23.46 16.57
CA ARG A 7 12.34 -22.37 15.58
C ARG A 7 12.43 -22.86 14.14
N ARG A 8 13.24 -23.89 13.87
CA ARG A 8 13.31 -24.49 12.53
C ARG A 8 12.00 -25.14 12.10
N ALA A 9 11.15 -25.58 13.04
CA ALA A 9 9.86 -26.24 12.77
C ALA A 9 8.64 -25.30 12.82
N ALA A 10 8.85 -24.00 13.07
CA ALA A 10 7.75 -23.06 13.16
C ALA A 10 7.14 -22.83 11.78
N ILE A 11 5.86 -23.16 11.64
CA ILE A 11 5.02 -22.72 10.54
C ILE A 11 4.37 -21.41 10.98
N ASN A 12 4.44 -20.39 10.12
CA ASN A 12 3.79 -19.12 10.40
C ASN A 12 2.50 -19.01 9.61
N VAL A 13 1.64 -18.07 10.00
CA VAL A 13 0.41 -17.76 9.28
C VAL A 13 0.39 -16.26 9.01
N VAL A 14 0.01 -15.89 7.78
CA VAL A 14 -0.30 -14.52 7.40
C VAL A 14 -1.79 -14.31 7.58
N TYR A 15 -2.17 -13.34 8.40
CA TYR A 15 -3.56 -12.98 8.66
C TYR A 15 -3.91 -11.64 8.05
N CYS A 16 -5.17 -11.48 7.67
CA CYS A 16 -5.78 -10.19 7.37
C CYS A 16 -6.96 -10.00 8.32
N SER A 17 -7.11 -8.78 8.85
CA SER A 17 -8.21 -8.43 9.75
C SER A 17 -8.87 -7.13 9.31
N PHE A 18 -10.20 -7.07 9.40
CA PHE A 18 -10.89 -5.79 9.42
C PHE A 18 -10.76 -5.16 10.80
N ALA A 19 -10.56 -3.84 10.80
CA ALA A 19 -10.47 -3.01 11.98
C ALA A 19 -11.56 -1.94 11.91
N THR A 20 -12.38 -1.85 12.95
CA THR A 20 -13.43 -0.84 13.10
C THR A 20 -13.41 -0.29 14.52
N ARG A 21 -14.18 0.78 14.78
CA ARG A 21 -14.33 1.30 16.16
C ARG A 21 -14.94 0.25 17.11
N ALA A 22 -15.72 -0.70 16.59
CA ALA A 22 -16.36 -1.75 17.37
C ALA A 22 -15.44 -2.95 17.66
N GLY A 23 -14.29 -3.04 16.98
CA GLY A 23 -13.35 -4.14 17.18
C GLY A 23 -12.72 -4.64 15.88
N HIS A 24 -12.15 -5.84 15.96
CA HIS A 24 -11.39 -6.47 14.89
C HIS A 24 -11.93 -7.85 14.56
N ALA A 25 -11.93 -8.21 13.28
CA ALA A 25 -12.35 -9.53 12.81
C ALA A 25 -11.33 -10.09 11.81
N LEU A 26 -10.90 -11.33 11.98
CA LEU A 26 -10.06 -12.03 11.00
C LEU A 26 -10.90 -12.35 9.76
N VAL A 27 -10.39 -11.96 8.60
CA VAL A 27 -11.09 -12.12 7.30
C VAL A 27 -10.32 -13.00 6.33
N GLY A 28 -9.07 -13.32 6.64
CA GLY A 28 -8.31 -14.27 5.85
C GLY A 28 -7.06 -14.74 6.57
N ALA A 29 -6.66 -15.96 6.23
CA ALA A 29 -5.46 -16.59 6.72
C ALA A 29 -4.80 -17.38 5.59
N ARG A 30 -3.46 -17.35 5.52
CA ARG A 30 -2.67 -18.20 4.62
C ARG A 30 -1.45 -18.74 5.34
N LEU A 31 -1.15 -20.01 5.10
CA LEU A 31 0.02 -20.65 5.67
C LEU A 31 1.30 -20.11 5.01
N TYR A 32 2.24 -19.65 5.82
CA TYR A 32 3.58 -19.34 5.36
C TYR A 32 4.51 -20.52 5.64
N LEU A 33 4.89 -21.20 4.57
CA LEU A 33 5.80 -22.34 4.59
C LEU A 33 7.12 -21.95 3.90
N PRO A 34 8.24 -21.80 4.63
CA PRO A 34 9.56 -21.56 4.03
C PRO A 34 9.94 -22.63 2.99
N ALA A 35 10.67 -22.24 1.95
CA ALA A 35 11.05 -23.13 0.85
C ALA A 35 11.77 -24.41 1.31
N GLU A 36 12.69 -24.30 2.28
CA GLU A 36 13.38 -25.44 2.88
C GLU A 36 12.42 -26.45 3.52
N GLN A 37 11.36 -25.95 4.17
CA GLN A 37 10.34 -26.81 4.78
C GLN A 37 9.37 -27.37 3.73
N ALA A 38 9.09 -26.62 2.66
CA ALA A 38 8.27 -27.08 1.54
C ALA A 38 8.96 -28.21 0.74
N ALA A 39 10.29 -28.25 0.73
CA ALA A 39 11.07 -29.31 0.10
C ALA A 39 11.24 -30.58 0.97
N ASP A 40 10.96 -30.49 2.28
CA ASP A 40 11.11 -31.60 3.23
C ASP A 40 9.79 -32.37 3.41
N ALA A 41 9.62 -33.44 2.64
CA ALA A 41 8.41 -34.26 2.66
C ALA A 41 8.14 -34.92 4.03
N ALA A 42 9.18 -35.32 4.76
CA ALA A 42 9.01 -35.91 6.09
C ALA A 42 8.45 -34.89 7.08
N ARG A 43 8.98 -33.67 7.04
CA ARG A 43 8.52 -32.57 7.87
C ARG A 43 7.11 -32.09 7.52
N ARG A 44 6.77 -32.00 6.22
CA ARG A 44 5.41 -31.66 5.79
C ARG A 44 4.38 -32.65 6.29
N ARG A 45 4.68 -33.96 6.20
CA ARG A 45 3.81 -35.01 6.75
C ARG A 45 3.65 -34.88 8.26
N GLN A 46 4.74 -34.65 9.00
CA GLN A 46 4.68 -34.47 10.45
C GLN A 46 3.82 -33.27 10.86
N ALA A 47 3.92 -32.17 10.11
CA ALA A 47 3.14 -30.96 10.36
C ALA A 47 1.75 -30.96 9.69
N ARG A 48 1.38 -32.05 8.99
CA ARG A 48 0.12 -32.21 8.25
C ARG A 48 -0.15 -31.08 7.25
N VAL A 49 0.91 -30.59 6.60
CA VAL A 49 0.80 -29.54 5.58
C VAL A 49 0.47 -30.16 4.23
N PRO A 50 -0.63 -29.75 3.56
CA PRO A 50 -1.00 -30.26 2.25
C PRO A 50 0.05 -30.01 1.18
N GLU A 51 0.14 -30.88 0.17
CA GLU A 51 1.19 -30.81 -0.85
C GLU A 51 1.06 -29.57 -1.74
N GLU A 52 -0.14 -29.04 -1.89
CA GLU A 52 -0.47 -27.87 -2.70
C GLU A 52 0.10 -26.58 -2.10
N VAL A 53 0.42 -26.56 -0.81
CA VAL A 53 0.98 -25.39 -0.13
C VAL A 53 2.45 -25.21 -0.50
N LYS A 54 2.68 -24.45 -1.57
CA LYS A 54 4.03 -24.08 -2.03
C LYS A 54 4.57 -22.89 -1.24
N PHE A 55 5.89 -22.69 -1.35
CA PHE A 55 6.52 -21.46 -0.85
C PHE A 55 5.91 -20.25 -1.54
N ALA A 56 5.55 -19.26 -0.73
CA ALA A 56 5.17 -17.92 -1.15
C ALA A 56 5.64 -16.93 -0.09
N THR A 57 6.07 -15.75 -0.53
CA THR A 57 6.49 -14.67 0.36
C THR A 57 5.30 -14.11 1.14
N LYS A 58 5.54 -13.48 2.29
CA LYS A 58 4.46 -12.86 3.08
C LYS A 58 3.65 -11.83 2.27
N PRO A 59 4.26 -10.94 1.46
CA PRO A 59 3.51 -10.01 0.63
C PRO A 59 2.64 -10.71 -0.42
N GLU A 60 3.14 -11.77 -1.06
CA GLU A 60 2.34 -12.57 -2.00
C GLU A 60 1.13 -13.21 -1.32
N LEU A 61 1.32 -13.81 -0.15
CA LEU A 61 0.23 -14.39 0.65
C LEU A 61 -0.79 -13.33 1.08
N GLY A 62 -0.32 -12.15 1.50
CA GLY A 62 -1.18 -11.01 1.81
C GLY A 62 -1.99 -10.57 0.60
N ARG A 63 -1.35 -10.42 -0.56
CA ARG A 63 -2.00 -10.09 -1.83
C ARG A 63 -3.04 -11.12 -2.23
N GLN A 64 -2.79 -12.42 -2.03
CA GLN A 64 -3.78 -13.47 -2.31
C GLN A 64 -5.04 -13.33 -1.46
N ILE A 65 -4.89 -13.00 -0.16
CA ILE A 65 -6.04 -12.75 0.71
C ILE A 65 -6.82 -11.54 0.21
N LEU A 66 -6.13 -10.43 -0.08
CA LEU A 66 -6.78 -9.20 -0.57
C LEU A 66 -7.45 -9.40 -1.93
N ALA A 67 -6.83 -10.18 -2.83
CA ALA A 67 -7.40 -10.50 -4.14
C ALA A 67 -8.67 -11.34 -4.01
N GLY A 68 -8.72 -12.28 -3.06
CA GLY A 68 -9.95 -13.00 -2.72
C GLY A 68 -11.06 -12.05 -2.25
N LEU A 69 -10.76 -11.18 -1.30
CA LEU A 69 -11.71 -10.17 -0.82
C LEU A 69 -12.18 -9.22 -1.94
N HIS A 70 -11.28 -8.87 -2.86
CA HIS A 70 -11.62 -8.04 -4.02
C HIS A 70 -12.58 -8.74 -4.97
N ALA A 71 -12.29 -10.01 -5.31
CA ALA A 71 -13.15 -10.83 -6.16
C ALA A 71 -14.54 -11.04 -5.55
N GLU A 72 -14.63 -11.12 -4.22
CA GLU A 72 -15.90 -11.21 -3.48
C GLU A 72 -16.62 -9.86 -3.30
N GLY A 73 -16.05 -8.74 -3.77
CA GLY A 73 -16.62 -7.41 -3.58
C GLY A 73 -16.59 -6.91 -2.12
N ARG A 74 -15.74 -7.52 -1.28
CA ARG A 74 -15.62 -7.25 0.17
C ARG A 74 -14.36 -6.48 0.54
N LEU A 75 -13.55 -6.08 -0.43
CA LEU A 75 -12.33 -5.32 -0.17
C LEU A 75 -12.68 -3.92 0.35
N PRO A 76 -12.16 -3.51 1.52
CA PRO A 76 -12.40 -2.17 2.05
C PRO A 76 -11.72 -1.10 1.18
N PRO A 77 -12.13 0.17 1.31
CA PRO A 77 -11.57 1.27 0.52
C PRO A 77 -10.08 1.52 0.76
N TRP A 78 -9.52 0.98 1.86
CA TRP A 78 -8.10 1.04 2.14
C TRP A 78 -7.59 -0.14 2.95
N VAL A 79 -6.28 -0.36 2.86
CA VAL A 79 -5.56 -1.38 3.62
C VAL A 79 -4.34 -0.79 4.33
N THR A 80 -3.89 -1.44 5.40
CA THR A 80 -2.65 -1.08 6.09
C THR A 80 -1.80 -2.29 6.37
N GLY A 81 -0.49 -2.08 6.49
CA GLY A 81 0.49 -3.15 6.69
C GLY A 81 1.86 -2.63 7.06
N ASP A 82 2.69 -3.53 7.58
CA ASP A 82 4.06 -3.21 7.98
C ASP A 82 5.03 -3.02 6.79
N GLU A 83 6.29 -2.76 7.12
CA GLU A 83 7.38 -2.57 6.16
C GLU A 83 7.59 -3.74 5.18
N VAL A 84 7.32 -4.98 5.62
CA VAL A 84 7.49 -6.18 4.78
C VAL A 84 6.55 -6.10 3.58
N TYR A 85 5.33 -5.62 3.78
CA TYR A 85 4.34 -5.45 2.72
C TYR A 85 4.62 -4.23 1.86
N GLY A 86 5.00 -3.10 2.43
CA GLY A 86 5.27 -1.89 1.64
C GLY A 86 6.55 -1.95 0.81
N ARG A 87 7.49 -2.84 1.16
CA ARG A 87 8.66 -3.11 0.32
C ARG A 87 8.29 -3.80 -1.00
N ASP A 88 7.17 -4.50 -1.07
CA ASP A 88 6.75 -5.19 -2.29
C ASP A 88 6.11 -4.22 -3.31
N PRO A 89 6.75 -3.94 -4.46
CA PRO A 89 6.17 -3.08 -5.48
C PRO A 89 4.97 -3.73 -6.18
N GLY A 90 4.92 -5.06 -6.22
CA GLY A 90 3.82 -5.81 -6.83
C GLY A 90 2.49 -5.60 -6.09
N LEU A 91 2.52 -5.66 -4.76
CA LEU A 91 1.38 -5.41 -3.89
C LEU A 91 0.88 -3.96 -4.05
N ARG A 92 1.79 -2.98 -4.00
CA ARG A 92 1.42 -1.56 -4.17
C ARG A 92 0.79 -1.29 -5.52
N THR A 93 1.40 -1.79 -6.60
CA THR A 93 0.87 -1.66 -7.96
C THR A 93 -0.52 -2.31 -8.08
N TRP A 94 -0.71 -3.48 -7.47
CA TRP A 94 -1.99 -4.17 -7.49
C TRP A 94 -3.08 -3.41 -6.73
N LEU A 95 -2.76 -2.83 -5.56
CA LEU A 95 -3.70 -2.00 -4.79
C LEU A 95 -4.13 -0.75 -5.57
N GLU A 96 -3.20 -0.11 -6.28
CA GLU A 96 -3.49 1.01 -7.18
C GLU A 96 -4.41 0.60 -8.32
N GLN A 97 -4.17 -0.56 -8.94
CA GLN A 97 -5.03 -1.11 -10.00
C GLN A 97 -6.42 -1.50 -9.49
N ALA A 98 -6.50 -2.02 -8.26
CA ALA A 98 -7.75 -2.35 -7.59
C ALA A 98 -8.50 -1.09 -7.06
N GLY A 99 -7.97 0.12 -7.28
CA GLY A 99 -8.57 1.37 -6.81
C GLY A 99 -8.64 1.49 -5.29
N THR A 100 -7.76 0.78 -4.57
CA THR A 100 -7.78 0.68 -3.10
C THR A 100 -6.65 1.51 -2.50
N GLY A 101 -6.98 2.40 -1.55
CA GLY A 101 -5.99 3.18 -0.82
C GLY A 101 -5.09 2.30 0.06
N TYR A 102 -3.87 2.73 0.36
CA TYR A 102 -3.02 1.95 1.25
C TYR A 102 -2.10 2.80 2.12
N VAL A 103 -1.86 2.31 3.33
CA VAL A 103 -0.86 2.82 4.27
C VAL A 103 0.10 1.67 4.58
N LEU A 104 1.22 1.62 3.88
CA LEU A 104 2.21 0.56 4.09
C LEU A 104 3.51 1.17 4.60
N GLY A 105 4.08 0.56 5.64
CA GLY A 105 5.43 0.90 6.09
C GLY A 105 6.44 0.75 4.95
N ILE A 106 7.45 1.61 4.90
CA ILE A 106 8.58 1.46 3.97
C ILE A 106 9.88 1.61 4.75
N SER A 107 10.95 1.04 4.20
CA SER A 107 12.27 1.22 4.78
C SER A 107 12.72 2.66 4.65
N LYS A 108 13.48 3.15 5.62
CA LYS A 108 14.09 4.49 5.55
C LYS A 108 15.00 4.65 4.31
N SER A 109 15.56 3.56 3.81
CA SER A 109 16.41 3.53 2.62
C SER A 109 15.63 3.37 1.31
N THR A 110 14.31 3.18 1.38
CA THR A 110 13.47 3.01 0.19
C THR A 110 13.53 4.28 -0.66
N PRO A 111 13.83 4.18 -1.98
CA PRO A 111 13.72 5.32 -2.89
C PRO A 111 12.26 5.76 -3.03
N VAL A 112 12.01 7.04 -2.81
CA VAL A 112 10.73 7.71 -3.00
C VAL A 112 10.87 8.75 -4.09
N ALA A 113 9.90 8.78 -5.00
CA ALA A 113 9.86 9.74 -6.09
C ALA A 113 9.10 11.00 -5.66
N PHE A 114 9.70 12.17 -5.83
CA PHE A 114 9.05 13.48 -5.60
C PHE A 114 8.43 14.02 -6.88
N THR A 115 9.15 13.83 -7.99
CA THR A 115 8.75 14.26 -9.33
C THR A 115 8.97 13.10 -10.31
N LYS A 116 8.63 13.29 -11.58
CA LYS A 116 8.93 12.28 -12.62
C LYS A 116 10.44 12.02 -12.77
N THR A 117 11.28 12.96 -12.39
CA THR A 117 12.74 12.94 -12.63
C THR A 117 13.55 12.88 -11.35
N ARG A 118 12.95 13.13 -10.18
CA ARG A 118 13.66 13.22 -8.90
C ARG A 118 13.19 12.14 -7.93
N GLN A 119 14.14 11.34 -7.47
CA GLN A 119 13.97 10.38 -6.38
C GLN A 119 15.00 10.67 -5.28
N ALA A 120 14.65 10.42 -4.03
CA ALA A 120 15.63 10.29 -2.94
C ALA A 120 15.20 9.19 -1.99
N ARG A 121 16.08 8.81 -1.07
CA ARG A 121 15.72 7.90 0.01
C ARG A 121 14.67 8.53 0.92
N ALA A 122 13.80 7.72 1.51
CA ALA A 122 12.75 8.20 2.41
C ALA A 122 13.31 9.02 3.59
N ASP A 123 14.43 8.62 4.20
CA ASP A 123 15.06 9.39 5.28
C ASP A 123 15.57 10.76 4.84
N THR A 124 16.22 10.83 3.68
CA THR A 124 16.63 12.11 3.08
C THR A 124 15.41 12.96 2.74
N ALA A 125 14.35 12.34 2.23
CA ALA A 125 13.11 13.01 1.87
C ALA A 125 12.47 13.71 3.07
N LEU A 126 12.35 13.01 4.19
CA LEU A 126 11.77 13.56 5.42
C LEU A 126 12.51 14.81 5.91
N LYS A 127 13.83 14.92 5.67
CA LYS A 127 14.62 16.10 6.05
C LYS A 127 14.44 17.30 5.11
N MET A 128 13.98 17.05 3.89
CA MET A 128 13.80 18.09 2.87
C MET A 128 12.39 18.67 2.85
N LEU A 129 11.43 17.96 3.43
CA LEU A 129 10.02 18.34 3.44
C LEU A 129 9.72 19.22 4.65
N ILE A 130 9.06 20.35 4.41
CA ILE A 130 8.51 21.22 5.45
C ILE A 130 7.06 20.82 5.78
N ALA A 131 6.52 21.27 6.91
CA ALA A 131 5.17 20.92 7.35
C ALA A 131 4.09 21.21 6.27
N SER A 132 4.26 22.27 5.47
CA SER A 132 3.35 22.61 4.38
C SER A 132 3.45 21.72 3.14
N ASP A 133 4.47 20.86 3.05
CA ASP A 133 4.61 19.89 1.96
C ASP A 133 3.80 18.62 2.22
N TRP A 134 3.32 18.43 3.45
CA TRP A 134 2.48 17.30 3.83
C TRP A 134 1.02 17.61 3.55
N VAL A 135 0.37 16.70 2.82
CA VAL A 135 -1.08 16.69 2.66
C VAL A 135 -1.63 15.55 3.49
N ILE A 136 -2.64 15.85 4.31
CA ILE A 136 -3.38 14.82 5.05
C ILE A 136 -4.49 14.34 4.13
N ASP A 137 -4.42 13.06 3.76
CA ASP A 137 -5.47 12.42 3.00
C ASP A 137 -6.14 11.32 3.83
N SER A 138 -7.47 11.37 3.84
CA SER A 138 -8.29 10.41 4.57
C SER A 138 -8.64 9.26 3.64
N CYS A 139 -8.33 8.04 4.08
CA CYS A 139 -8.65 6.82 3.37
C CYS A 139 -10.12 6.36 3.57
N GLY A 140 -11.01 7.19 4.15
CA GLY A 140 -12.41 6.85 4.38
C GLY A 140 -13.40 7.99 4.11
N GLY A 141 -14.45 7.69 3.33
CA GLY A 141 -15.78 8.32 3.44
C GLY A 141 -15.91 9.84 3.26
N ARG A 142 -15.38 10.40 2.17
CA ARG A 142 -15.97 11.55 1.41
C ARG A 142 -15.23 11.69 0.07
N LEU A 143 -15.37 10.68 -0.79
CA LEU A 143 -14.79 10.69 -2.14
C LEU A 143 -15.66 11.54 -3.08
N GLN A 144 -15.69 12.86 -2.89
CA GLN A 144 -16.02 13.76 -3.99
C GLN A 144 -14.73 14.01 -4.77
N ARG A 145 -14.57 13.23 -5.84
CA ARG A 145 -13.66 13.46 -6.98
C ARG A 145 -12.26 13.98 -6.59
N ARG A 146 -11.34 13.08 -6.26
CA ARG A 146 -9.91 13.19 -6.62
C ARG A 146 -9.16 11.89 -6.34
N THR A 147 -8.24 11.60 -7.24
CA THR A 147 -7.38 10.42 -7.43
C THR A 147 -6.69 9.92 -6.14
N PRO A 148 -6.50 8.59 -5.95
CA PRO A 148 -5.83 8.02 -4.79
C PRO A 148 -4.39 8.55 -4.62
N LEU A 149 -3.93 8.63 -3.36
CA LEU A 149 -2.64 9.23 -3.07
C LEU A 149 -1.44 8.37 -3.45
N ARG A 150 -0.63 9.01 -4.28
CA ARG A 150 0.79 8.79 -4.51
C ARG A 150 1.54 9.67 -3.50
N LEU A 151 2.76 9.33 -3.09
CA LEU A 151 3.67 10.37 -2.61
C LEU A 151 3.85 11.35 -3.79
N GLY A 152 3.16 12.49 -3.72
CA GLY A 152 3.06 13.46 -4.78
C GLY A 152 3.09 14.85 -4.16
N LEU A 153 4.26 15.49 -4.22
CA LEU A 153 4.28 16.94 -4.38
C LEU A 153 3.35 17.26 -5.56
N ASP A 154 2.36 18.09 -5.26
CA ASP A 154 1.19 18.39 -6.07
C ASP A 154 1.54 18.60 -7.56
N ARG A 155 1.15 17.64 -8.41
CA ARG A 155 1.41 17.71 -9.87
C ARG A 155 0.47 18.66 -10.60
N HIS A 156 -0.46 19.32 -9.90
CA HIS A 156 -1.43 20.23 -10.52
C HIS A 156 -1.67 21.55 -9.78
N ARG A 157 -0.74 22.01 -8.94
CA ARG A 157 -0.78 23.40 -8.48
C ARG A 157 -0.46 24.31 -9.67
N ARG A 158 -1.47 24.89 -10.32
CA ARG A 158 -1.25 26.11 -11.11
C ARG A 158 -0.66 27.15 -10.15
N PRO A 159 0.39 27.89 -10.54
CA PRO A 159 0.87 28.99 -9.73
C PRO A 159 -0.30 29.94 -9.46
N THR A 160 -0.55 30.26 -8.19
CA THR A 160 -1.44 31.35 -7.83
C THR A 160 -0.87 32.63 -8.44
N PRO A 161 -1.64 33.40 -9.24
CA PRO A 161 -1.15 34.69 -9.71
C PRO A 161 -0.85 35.59 -8.51
N SER A 162 0.32 36.20 -8.53
CA SER A 162 0.74 37.23 -7.58
C SER A 162 -0.27 38.39 -7.61
N PRO A 163 -0.61 39.02 -6.47
CA PRO A 163 -1.66 40.05 -6.40
C PRO A 163 -1.26 41.41 -6.99
N ALA A 164 -0.39 41.46 -7.99
CA ALA A 164 0.19 42.72 -8.48
C ALA A 164 -0.28 43.18 -9.87
N ASP A 165 -1.10 42.42 -10.60
CA ASP A 165 -1.57 42.86 -11.92
C ASP A 165 -3.07 43.21 -11.91
N PRO A 166 -3.47 44.46 -12.24
CA PRO A 166 -4.86 44.83 -12.36
C PRO A 166 -5.52 44.12 -13.56
N PRO A 167 -6.81 43.77 -13.49
CA PRO A 167 -7.49 43.01 -14.53
C PRO A 167 -7.59 43.82 -15.83
N GLN A 168 -7.05 43.25 -16.92
CA GLN A 168 -7.23 43.75 -18.28
C GLN A 168 -8.70 43.54 -18.72
N PRO A 169 -9.36 44.54 -19.32
CA PRO A 169 -10.73 44.39 -19.80
C PRO A 169 -10.82 43.40 -20.96
N GLY A 170 -11.72 42.42 -20.83
CA GLY A 170 -11.96 41.39 -21.85
C GLY A 170 -12.57 41.95 -23.15
N PRO A 171 -12.49 41.20 -24.26
CA PRO A 171 -12.92 41.67 -25.57
C PRO A 171 -14.44 41.85 -25.61
N GLN A 172 -14.85 43.04 -26.05
CA GLN A 172 -16.26 43.39 -26.26
C GLN A 172 -16.88 42.46 -27.30
N CYS A 173 -17.91 41.73 -26.89
CA CYS A 173 -18.74 40.94 -27.79
C CYS A 173 -19.57 41.91 -28.64
N GLN A 174 -19.08 42.23 -29.85
CA GLN A 174 -19.83 43.03 -30.83
C GLN A 174 -21.04 42.22 -31.29
N ARG A 175 -22.22 42.57 -30.80
CA ARG A 175 -23.49 42.21 -31.44
C ARG A 175 -23.56 42.98 -32.75
N ARG A 176 -23.59 42.27 -33.88
CA ARG A 176 -23.98 42.83 -35.18
C ARG A 176 -25.49 42.61 -35.40
N PRO A 177 -26.14 43.51 -36.15
CA PRO A 177 -27.60 43.62 -36.25
C PRO A 177 -28.25 42.46 -36.99
#